data_AF-A0A2W6IAJ6-F1
#
_entry.id   AF-A0A2W6IAJ6-F1
#
_cell.length_a   1.000
_cell.length_b   1.000
_cell.length_c   1.000
_cell.angle_alpha   90.00
_cell.angle_beta   90.00
_cell.angle_gamma   90.00
#
_symmetry.space_group_name_H-M   'P 1'
#
loop_
_entity.id
_entity.type
_entity.pdbx_description
1 polymer ?
#
loop_
_entity_poly.entity_id
_entity_poly.type
_entity_poly.pdbx_seq_one_letter_code
_entity_poly.pdbx_strand_id
1 'polypeptide(L)'
;MATSGDYRHWRERDGSVFSHTMDPYLGAPLASDLASVSVLCASCMYADAWATALMVLGVERGTQVATARGLSAIFVVREGEELREVMVGF
;
A
#
# COMPACT_ATOMS: atom_id res chain seq x y z
N MET A 1 -0.85 0.83 -15.30
CA MET A 1 -0.43 0.22 -14.03
C MET A 1 0.36 1.26 -13.25
N ALA A 2 0.17 1.34 -11.94
CA ALA A 2 0.95 2.19 -11.03
C ALA A 2 1.20 1.45 -9.72
N THR A 3 2.28 1.82 -9.02
CA THR A 3 2.68 1.20 -7.75
C THR A 3 3.03 2.29 -6.75
N SER A 4 2.43 2.21 -5.57
CA SER A 4 2.76 3.03 -4.41
C SER A 4 3.40 2.13 -3.38
N GLY A 5 4.49 2.55 -2.75
CA GLY A 5 5.17 1.74 -1.76
C GLY A 5 6.25 2.51 -1.04
N ASP A 6 6.68 1.99 0.09
CA ASP A 6 7.77 2.54 0.89
C ASP A 6 9.06 1.73 0.86
N TYR A 7 9.11 0.76 -0.04
CA TYR A 7 10.23 -0.14 -0.30
C TYR A 7 11.63 0.50 -0.38
N ARG A 8 11.78 1.77 -0.82
CA ARG A 8 13.10 2.41 -1.03
C ARG A 8 13.50 3.51 -0.04
N HIS A 9 12.59 4.03 0.78
CA HIS A 9 12.89 5.10 1.72
C HIS A 9 12.63 4.63 3.16
N TRP A 10 13.46 3.68 3.57
CA TRP A 10 13.64 3.32 4.95
C TRP A 10 14.64 4.30 5.58
N ARG A 11 14.25 4.93 6.69
CA ARG A 11 15.16 5.67 7.56
C ARG A 11 14.86 5.25 8.99
N GLU A 12 15.64 4.32 9.52
CA GLU A 12 15.71 4.11 10.96
C GLU A 12 16.27 5.38 11.60
N ARG A 13 15.49 5.98 12.49
CA ARG A 13 15.99 6.95 13.46
C ARG A 13 15.40 6.57 14.81
N ASP A 14 16.26 6.26 15.77
CA ASP A 14 15.89 5.96 17.16
C ASP A 14 14.89 4.78 17.31
N GLY A 15 15.07 3.70 16.55
CA GLY A 15 14.27 2.46 16.68
C GLY A 15 12.81 2.56 16.22
N SER A 16 12.42 3.67 15.59
CA SER A 16 11.06 3.91 15.09
C SER A 16 11.04 3.92 13.56
N VAL A 17 10.11 3.16 12.97
CA VAL A 17 9.93 3.05 11.52
C VAL A 17 9.06 4.21 11.04
N PHE A 18 9.60 5.02 10.11
CA PHE A 18 8.88 6.14 9.52
C PHE A 18 8.59 5.88 8.03
N SER A 19 7.32 5.69 7.66
CA SER A 19 6.88 5.68 6.26
C SER A 19 6.83 7.11 5.69
N HIS A 20 7.07 7.30 4.40
CA HIS A 20 6.84 8.59 3.71
C HIS A 20 5.37 8.87 3.41
N THR A 21 4.50 7.91 3.67
CA THR A 21 3.05 8.12 3.66
C THR A 21 2.62 8.53 5.06
N MET A 22 1.89 9.64 5.20
CA MET A 22 1.33 10.05 6.48
C MET A 22 -0.05 9.45 6.69
N ASP A 23 -0.33 9.01 7.91
CA ASP A 23 -1.68 8.70 8.37
C ASP A 23 -2.44 10.03 8.61
N PRO A 24 -3.50 10.31 7.84
CA PRO A 24 -4.25 11.56 7.96
C PRO A 24 -5.09 11.65 9.24
N TYR A 25 -5.36 10.53 9.93
CA TYR A 25 -6.09 10.51 11.20
C TYR A 25 -5.17 10.77 12.39
N LEU A 26 -3.93 10.27 12.32
CA LEU A 26 -2.95 10.40 13.41
C LEU A 26 -2.01 11.61 13.24
N GLY A 27 -1.91 12.17 12.03
CA GLY A 27 -0.94 13.22 11.73
C GLY A 27 0.53 12.75 11.86
N ALA A 28 0.74 11.43 11.79
CA ALA A 28 2.01 10.76 12.00
C ALA A 28 2.33 9.84 10.81
N PRO A 29 3.59 9.39 10.65
CA PRO A 29 3.95 8.42 9.61
C PRO A 29 3.12 7.13 9.73
N LEU A 30 2.61 6.65 8.59
CA LEU A 30 1.78 5.45 8.52
C LEU A 30 2.61 4.24 8.98
N ALA A 31 2.25 3.66 10.12
CA ALA A 31 2.76 2.37 10.57
C ALA A 31 1.95 1.27 9.87
N SER A 32 2.46 0.76 8.75
CA SER A 32 1.81 -0.29 7.97
C SER A 32 2.84 -1.35 7.58
N ASP A 33 2.45 -2.62 7.70
CA ASP A 33 3.25 -3.74 7.22
C ASP A 33 3.22 -3.85 5.68
N LEU A 34 2.50 -2.97 4.98
CA LEU A 34 2.53 -2.91 3.52
C LEU A 34 3.86 -2.36 3.00
N ALA A 35 4.58 -3.18 2.24
CA ALA A 35 5.74 -2.74 1.47
C ALA A 35 5.35 -1.96 0.23
N SER A 36 4.30 -2.40 -0.46
CA SER A 36 3.76 -1.75 -1.65
C SER A 36 2.35 -2.22 -2.00
N VAL A 37 1.67 -1.41 -2.80
CA VAL A 37 0.45 -1.77 -3.51
C VAL A 37 0.63 -1.41 -4.98
N SER A 38 0.35 -2.35 -5.86
CA SER A 38 0.33 -2.15 -7.32
C SER A 38 -1.10 -2.30 -7.84
N VAL A 39 -1.55 -1.36 -8.67
CA VAL A 39 -2.89 -1.37 -9.26
C VAL A 39 -2.80 -1.41 -10.78
N LEU A 40 -3.55 -2.32 -11.39
CA LEU A 40 -3.70 -2.44 -12.84
C LEU A 40 -5.05 -1.86 -13.26
N CYS A 41 -4.98 -0.80 -14.06
CA CYS A 41 -6.14 -0.12 -14.65
C CYS A 41 -5.77 0.43 -16.03
N ALA A 42 -6.78 0.72 -16.86
CA ALA A 42 -6.63 1.32 -18.19
C ALA A 42 -6.04 2.74 -18.17
N SER A 43 -6.18 3.46 -17.04
CA SER A 43 -5.62 4.79 -16.84
C SER A 43 -4.52 4.76 -15.79
N CYS A 44 -3.34 5.31 -16.13
CA CYS A 44 -2.22 5.43 -15.19
C CYS A 44 -2.56 6.35 -14.02
N MET A 45 -3.22 7.48 -14.28
CA MET A 45 -3.65 8.42 -13.22
C MET A 45 -4.62 7.75 -12.24
N TYR A 46 -5.53 6.92 -12.75
CA TYR A 46 -6.49 6.19 -11.92
C TYR A 46 -5.80 5.10 -11.09
N ALA A 47 -4.87 4.36 -11.70
CA ALA A 47 -4.06 3.37 -10.99
C ALA A 47 -3.24 4.01 -9.86
N ASP A 48 -2.64 5.18 -10.11
CA ASP A 48 -1.78 5.89 -9.14
C ASP A 48 -2.57 6.40 -7.93
N ALA A 49 -3.75 6.99 -8.18
CA ALA A 49 -4.66 7.42 -7.13
C ALA A 49 -5.10 6.24 -6.24
N TRP A 50 -5.44 5.10 -6.85
CA TRP A 50 -5.84 3.91 -6.09
C TRP A 50 -4.69 3.23 -5.37
N ALA A 51 -3.51 3.12 -5.98
CA ALA A 51 -2.34 2.55 -5.31
C ALA A 51 -2.02 3.31 -4.02
N THR A 52 -2.10 4.64 -4.05
CA THR A 52 -1.90 5.50 -2.87
C THR A 52 -3.03 5.31 -1.84
N ALA A 53 -4.29 5.35 -2.29
CA ALA A 53 -5.43 5.17 -1.39
C ALA A 53 -5.43 3.79 -0.70
N LEU A 54 -5.07 2.73 -1.43
CA LEU A 54 -5.00 1.36 -0.91
C LEU A 54 -3.82 1.17 0.05
N MET A 55 -2.68 1.85 -0.17
CA MET A 55 -1.60 1.91 0.82
C MET A 55 -2.08 2.47 2.16
N VAL A 56 -2.84 3.57 2.14
CA VAL A 56 -3.40 4.21 3.35
C VAL A 56 -4.44 3.32 4.04
N LEU A 57 -5.25 2.58 3.27
CA LEU A 57 -6.29 1.71 3.83
C LEU A 57 -5.75 0.43 4.48
N GLY A 58 -4.52 0.02 4.19
CA GLY A 58 -3.98 -1.25 4.65
C GLY A 58 -4.55 -2.45 3.89
N VAL A 59 -4.01 -3.64 4.16
CA VAL A 59 -4.37 -4.89 3.45
C VAL A 59 -5.84 -5.25 3.64
N GLU A 60 -6.31 -5.27 4.88
CA GLU A 60 -7.65 -5.79 5.20
C GLU A 60 -8.75 -4.93 4.57
N ARG A 61 -8.73 -3.62 4.81
CA ARG A 61 -9.73 -2.71 4.25
C ARG A 61 -9.47 -2.43 2.77
N GLY A 62 -8.22 -2.37 2.35
CA GLY A 62 -7.83 -2.16 0.97
C GLY A 62 -8.34 -3.27 0.05
N THR A 63 -8.22 -4.54 0.44
CA THR A 63 -8.70 -5.67 -0.37
C THR A 63 -10.23 -5.69 -0.51
N GLN A 64 -10.96 -5.32 0.55
CA GLN A 64 -12.42 -5.17 0.51
C GLN A 64 -12.83 -4.05 -0.46
N VAL A 65 -12.17 -2.90 -0.38
CA VAL A 65 -12.43 -1.77 -1.28
C VAL A 65 -12.05 -2.10 -2.72
N ALA A 66 -10.90 -2.74 -2.95
CA ALA A 66 -10.47 -3.16 -4.28
C ALA A 66 -11.48 -4.11 -4.92
N THR A 67 -11.96 -5.10 -4.17
CA THR A 67 -13.02 -6.02 -4.61
C THR A 67 -14.31 -5.27 -4.95
N ALA A 68 -14.79 -4.42 -4.03
CA ALA A 68 -16.03 -3.66 -4.22
C ALA A 68 -15.97 -2.68 -5.41
N ARG A 69 -14.76 -2.24 -5.79
CA ARG A 69 -14.52 -1.33 -6.91
C ARG A 69 -14.12 -2.03 -8.21
N GLY A 70 -14.05 -3.37 -8.21
CA GLY A 70 -13.62 -4.15 -9.38
C GLY A 70 -12.19 -3.84 -9.83
N LEU A 71 -11.31 -3.53 -8.87
CA LEU A 71 -9.91 -3.23 -9.15
C LEU A 71 -9.08 -4.51 -9.17
N SER A 72 -8.10 -4.53 -10.08
CA SER A 72 -6.99 -5.49 -10.05
C SER A 72 -5.83 -4.90 -9.28
N ALA A 73 -5.49 -5.49 -8.13
CA ALA A 73 -4.47 -4.99 -7.23
C ALA A 73 -3.64 -6.10 -6.59
N ILE A 74 -2.36 -5.82 -6.36
CA ILE A 74 -1.42 -6.67 -5.61
C ILE A 74 -0.93 -5.86 -4.42
N PHE A 75 -1.11 -6.38 -3.23
CA PHE A 75 -0.59 -5.86 -1.98
C PHE A 75 0.62 -6.71 -1.57
N VAL A 76 1.76 -6.09 -1.34
CA VAL A 76 2.97 -6.75 -0.82
C VAL A 76 3.07 -6.41 0.66
N VAL A 77 2.99 -7.43 1.51
CA VAL A 77 2.99 -7.34 2.97
C VAL A 77 4.32 -7.88 3.50
N ARG A 78 4.88 -7.23 4.52
CA ARG A 78 6.06 -7.69 5.23
C ARG A 78 5.64 -8.57 6.40
N GLU A 79 6.22 -9.75 6.49
CA GLU A 79 6.04 -10.68 7.61
C GLU A 79 7.43 -11.06 8.14
N GLY A 80 8.00 -10.19 8.99
CA GLY A 80 9.40 -10.31 9.42
C GLY A 80 10.38 -10.01 8.28
N GLU A 81 11.23 -10.98 7.93
CA GLU A 81 12.16 -10.90 6.79
C GLU A 81 11.50 -11.33 5.47
N GLU A 82 10.30 -11.91 5.52
CA GLU A 82 9.60 -12.42 4.33
C GLU A 82 8.63 -11.39 3.74
N LEU A 83 8.36 -11.54 2.44
CA LEU A 83 7.35 -10.78 1.72
C LEU A 83 6.23 -11.73 1.28
N ARG A 84 4.98 -11.34 1.59
CA ARG A 84 3.78 -12.06 1.17
C ARG A 84 2.94 -11.20 0.23
N GLU A 85 2.45 -11.81 -0.83
CA GLU A 85 1.55 -11.15 -1.77
C GLU A 85 0.08 -11.47 -1.45
N VAL A 86 -0.76 -10.45 -1.46
CA VAL A 86 -2.21 -10.57 -1.43
C VAL A 86 -2.75 -9.93 -2.69
N MET A 87 -3.43 -10.73 -3.51
CA MET A 87 -3.88 -10.30 -4.82
C MET A 87 -5.42 -10.24 -4.84
N VAL A 88 -5.98 -9.20 -5.46
CA VAL A 88 -7.43 -9.02 -5.66
C VAL A 88 -7.70 -8.66 -7.11
N GLY A 89 -8.70 -9.28 -7.72
CA GLY A 89 -9.16 -8.97 -9.07
C GLY A 89 -8.12 -9.30 -10.14
N PHE A 90 -8.34 -10.37 -10.89
CA PHE A 90 -7.61 -10.67 -12.12
C PHE A 90 -8.59 -11.35 -13.06
#